data_AF-A0A5M8FCQ7-F1
#
_entry.id   AF-A0A5M8FCQ7-F1
#
_cell.length_a   1.000
_cell.length_b   1.000
_cell.length_c   1.000
_cell.angle_alpha   90.00
_cell.angle_beta   90.00
_cell.angle_gamma   90.00
#
_symmetry.space_group_name_H-M   'P 1'
#
loop_
_entity.id
_entity.type
_entity.pdbx_description
1 polymer ?
#
loop_
_entity_poly.entity_id
_entity_poly.type
_entity_poly.pdbx_seq_one_letter_code
_entity_poly.pdbx_strand_id
1 'polypeptide(L)'
;LHYLNSSGDKTQDTTRFWFDTRANLRREMEDRKRRFDEKTEVRGKLALALKKAAGNASYFDGVHVFTPHADVPDDTALRLVVLSPEHWYAREETRVAFDAVLEAVQKNGQKPRYRGNRLLFLAPDHGTLARLKDAAATALAWGSIVDDVKEGRLTIDNLQQKQAEKEYKGAEEILPRIARECYRWLLCPVQETPTDPKPVVEAFALNTSGGSLGAEIERVCGDNELVISTWSPIHLRTLLKELYWTDAQRTASAAQFFEDSLRYLYLPRFKTREVLIQAIRTGTTSRDFFGTAYGQDGETLEGFQFGGGEVVFDDTLLLIEPEAARAYEAAHQAKPVSPDPGTAVTTPTPPGTPDTVIPPVQPPPTSPPGAGKDTPKSKAFYGSAEVPVATAKMRLVQIADEIIAVLCSDPNATVKLSVEIAATFPDGVSDSVKRAVSENARSLDIKIADWE
;
A
#
# COMPACT_ATOMS: atom_id res chain seq x y z
N LEU A 1 6.69 -61.40 -12.86
CA LEU A 1 6.01 -60.81 -11.68
C LEU A 1 4.59 -60.43 -12.08
N HIS A 2 3.63 -60.52 -11.17
CA HIS A 2 2.28 -59.96 -11.34
C HIS A 2 2.08 -58.82 -10.34
N TYR A 3 1.45 -57.74 -10.78
CA TYR A 3 1.16 -56.54 -10.00
C TYR A 3 -0.33 -56.47 -9.68
N LEU A 4 -0.67 -56.13 -8.44
CA LEU A 4 -2.05 -55.89 -8.03
C LEU A 4 -2.48 -54.47 -8.44
N ASN A 5 -3.49 -54.37 -9.31
CA ASN A 5 -4.11 -53.13 -9.75
C ASN A 5 -5.52 -52.97 -9.14
N SER A 6 -6.06 -51.75 -9.17
CA SER A 6 -7.42 -51.45 -8.67
C SER A 6 -8.16 -50.49 -9.61
N SER A 7 -9.49 -50.65 -9.74
CA SER A 7 -10.32 -49.87 -10.69
C SER A 7 -10.77 -48.50 -10.16
N GLY A 8 -10.29 -48.11 -8.97
CA GLY A 8 -10.77 -46.95 -8.24
C GLY A 8 -10.14 -46.84 -6.85
N ASP A 9 -10.76 -46.04 -5.99
CA ASP A 9 -10.36 -45.82 -4.61
C ASP A 9 -10.50 -47.12 -3.80
N LYS A 10 -9.43 -47.50 -3.09
CA LYS A 10 -9.39 -48.73 -2.28
C LYS A 10 -10.42 -48.76 -1.13
N THR A 11 -11.05 -47.63 -0.81
CA THR A 11 -12.08 -47.50 0.23
C THR A 11 -13.51 -47.70 -0.26
N GLN A 12 -13.74 -47.87 -1.57
CA GLN A 12 -15.08 -48.11 -2.14
C GLN A 12 -15.32 -49.60 -2.41
N ASP A 13 -16.48 -50.13 -1.99
CA ASP A 13 -16.91 -51.53 -2.25
C ASP A 13 -17.02 -51.88 -3.74
N THR A 14 -17.11 -50.88 -4.61
CA THR A 14 -17.15 -51.06 -6.08
C THR A 14 -15.76 -51.26 -6.70
N THR A 15 -14.68 -51.12 -5.93
CA THR A 15 -13.31 -51.20 -6.44
C THR A 15 -12.90 -52.65 -6.71
N ARG A 16 -12.74 -52.95 -7.99
CA ARG A 16 -12.26 -54.24 -8.47
C ARG A 16 -10.75 -54.29 -8.39
N PHE A 17 -10.21 -55.39 -7.88
CA PHE A 17 -8.79 -55.68 -7.85
C PHE A 17 -8.46 -56.80 -8.85
N TRP A 18 -7.36 -56.68 -9.58
CA TRP A 18 -6.87 -57.75 -10.46
C TRP A 18 -5.35 -57.78 -10.48
N PHE A 19 -4.80 -58.95 -10.83
CA PHE A 19 -3.37 -59.13 -11.06
C PHE A 19 -3.07 -59.00 -12.55
N ASP A 20 -2.10 -58.17 -12.90
CA ASP A 20 -1.64 -57.92 -14.27
C ASP A 20 -0.12 -58.12 -14.39
N THR A 21 0.40 -58.42 -15.57
CA THR A 21 1.85 -58.39 -15.85
C THR A 21 2.33 -56.99 -16.25
N ARG A 22 1.42 -56.08 -16.60
CA ARG A 22 1.70 -54.68 -16.98
C ARG A 22 2.08 -53.81 -15.78
N ALA A 23 2.80 -52.73 -16.07
CA ALA A 23 3.31 -51.80 -15.05
C ALA A 23 2.19 -51.21 -14.19
N ASN A 24 2.36 -51.29 -12.87
CA ASN A 24 1.50 -50.61 -11.91
C ASN A 24 1.90 -49.12 -11.85
N LEU A 25 1.03 -48.26 -12.37
CA LEU A 25 1.23 -46.80 -12.42
C LEU A 25 1.59 -46.17 -11.07
N ARG A 26 1.03 -46.67 -9.97
CA ARG A 26 1.35 -46.15 -8.63
C ARG A 26 2.75 -46.56 -8.19
N ARG A 27 3.20 -47.77 -8.53
CA ARG A 27 4.59 -48.18 -8.31
C ARG A 27 5.54 -47.37 -9.18
N GLU A 28 5.23 -47.20 -10.47
CA GLU A 28 6.02 -46.34 -11.36
C GLU A 28 6.15 -44.94 -10.76
N MET A 29 5.04 -44.35 -10.28
CA MET A 29 5.04 -43.04 -9.61
C MET A 29 5.95 -43.01 -8.38
N GLU A 30 5.88 -43.98 -7.46
CA GLU A 30 6.79 -44.03 -6.30
C GLU A 30 8.27 -44.21 -6.70
N ASP A 31 8.53 -45.00 -7.76
CA ASP A 31 9.87 -45.20 -8.33
C ASP A 31 10.36 -43.95 -9.11
N ARG A 32 9.45 -43.08 -9.60
CA ARG A 32 9.73 -41.74 -10.16
C ARG A 32 10.01 -40.71 -9.07
N LYS A 33 9.15 -40.66 -8.06
CA LYS A 33 9.17 -39.72 -6.94
C LYS A 33 10.53 -39.67 -6.24
N ARG A 34 11.20 -40.82 -6.10
CA ARG A 34 12.55 -40.98 -5.52
C ARG A 34 13.69 -40.45 -6.39
N ARG A 35 13.44 -40.11 -7.66
CA ARG A 35 14.47 -39.62 -8.59
C ARG A 35 14.59 -38.09 -8.64
N PHE A 36 13.58 -37.37 -8.16
CA PHE A 36 13.60 -35.90 -8.15
C PHE A 36 14.54 -35.37 -7.08
N ASP A 37 15.42 -34.43 -7.44
CA ASP A 37 16.28 -33.77 -6.47
C ASP A 37 15.50 -32.74 -5.63
N GLU A 38 15.69 -32.80 -4.30
CA GLU A 38 15.00 -31.90 -3.38
C GLU A 38 15.41 -30.43 -3.57
N LYS A 39 16.70 -30.18 -3.87
CA LYS A 39 17.28 -28.83 -3.89
C LYS A 39 16.95 -28.05 -5.15
N THR A 40 16.65 -28.73 -6.26
CA THR A 40 16.36 -28.14 -7.56
C THR A 40 14.91 -28.35 -7.98
N GLU A 41 14.49 -29.58 -8.25
CA GLU A 41 13.19 -29.88 -8.86
C GLU A 41 12.04 -29.71 -7.86
N VAL A 42 12.14 -30.31 -6.67
CA VAL A 42 11.11 -30.17 -5.63
C VAL A 42 11.05 -28.71 -5.17
N ARG A 43 12.20 -28.07 -4.90
CA ARG A 43 12.30 -26.63 -4.59
C ARG A 43 11.61 -25.77 -5.66
N GLY A 44 11.85 -26.05 -6.95
CA GLY A 44 11.22 -25.36 -8.07
C GLY A 44 9.69 -25.50 -8.06
N LYS A 45 9.18 -26.71 -7.84
CA LYS A 45 7.74 -26.98 -7.74
C LYS A 45 7.08 -26.25 -6.57
N LEU A 46 7.74 -26.24 -5.41
CA LEU A 46 7.30 -25.48 -4.23
C LEU A 46 7.27 -23.97 -4.48
N ALA A 47 8.31 -23.43 -5.14
CA ALA A 47 8.36 -22.02 -5.48
C ALA A 47 7.20 -21.58 -6.38
N LEU A 48 6.80 -22.40 -7.37
CA LEU A 48 5.65 -22.14 -8.23
C LEU A 48 4.33 -22.13 -7.45
N ALA A 49 4.12 -23.11 -6.55
CA ALA A 49 2.93 -23.18 -5.71
C ALA A 49 2.81 -21.96 -4.78
N LEU A 50 3.93 -21.55 -4.16
CA LEU A 50 3.97 -20.42 -3.23
C LEU A 50 3.84 -19.07 -3.92
N LYS A 51 4.45 -18.87 -5.11
CA LYS A 51 4.24 -17.66 -5.92
C LYS A 51 2.76 -17.45 -6.23
N LYS A 52 2.04 -18.52 -6.57
CA LYS A 52 0.59 -18.47 -6.84
C LYS A 52 -0.25 -18.22 -5.57
N ALA A 53 0.19 -18.69 -4.41
CA ALA A 53 -0.55 -18.55 -3.14
C ALA A 53 -0.34 -17.18 -2.47
N ALA A 54 0.90 -16.66 -2.47
CA ALA A 54 1.29 -15.43 -1.78
C ALA A 54 1.29 -14.18 -2.68
N GLY A 55 1.31 -14.32 -4.01
CA GLY A 55 1.41 -13.21 -4.95
C GLY A 55 0.25 -12.21 -4.99
N ASN A 56 -0.81 -12.43 -4.21
CA ASN A 56 -1.99 -11.55 -4.13
C ASN A 56 -1.98 -10.64 -2.88
N ALA A 57 -0.84 -10.49 -2.20
CA ALA A 57 -0.72 -9.64 -1.00
C ALA A 57 -0.44 -8.17 -1.37
N SER A 58 -1.50 -7.36 -1.44
CA SER A 58 -1.54 -5.94 -1.83
C SER A 58 -0.81 -4.97 -0.90
N TYR A 59 -0.33 -5.44 0.26
CA TYR A 59 0.54 -4.67 1.14
C TYR A 59 1.98 -4.59 0.62
N PHE A 60 2.39 -5.54 -0.23
CA PHE A 60 3.77 -5.69 -0.66
C PHE A 60 3.94 -5.34 -2.13
N ASP A 61 4.90 -4.47 -2.42
CA ASP A 61 5.32 -4.13 -3.77
C ASP A 61 6.06 -5.30 -4.46
N GLY A 62 6.48 -6.32 -3.71
CA GLY A 62 7.07 -7.54 -4.26
C GLY A 62 7.14 -8.71 -3.28
N VAL A 63 6.89 -9.92 -3.81
CA VAL A 63 6.99 -11.19 -3.09
C VAL A 63 8.18 -12.00 -3.62
N HIS A 64 9.14 -12.28 -2.74
CA HIS A 64 10.42 -12.89 -3.03
C HIS A 64 10.45 -14.34 -2.56
N VAL A 65 10.12 -15.28 -3.45
CA VAL A 65 10.02 -16.71 -3.09
C VAL A 65 11.37 -17.41 -3.28
N PHE A 66 11.96 -17.84 -2.16
CA PHE A 66 13.24 -18.54 -2.07
C PHE A 66 14.44 -17.75 -2.62
N THR A 67 14.28 -16.43 -2.73
CA THR A 67 15.28 -15.48 -3.20
C THR A 67 16.36 -15.27 -2.13
N PRO A 68 17.66 -15.41 -2.46
CA PRO A 68 18.75 -15.04 -1.55
C PRO A 68 18.67 -13.58 -1.12
N HIS A 69 19.07 -13.26 0.11
CA HIS A 69 19.06 -11.89 0.64
C HIS A 69 19.91 -10.87 -0.17
N ALA A 70 20.83 -11.36 -1.01
CA ALA A 70 21.59 -10.59 -1.99
C ALA A 70 20.73 -10.07 -3.17
N ASP A 71 19.75 -10.86 -3.59
CA ASP A 71 18.93 -10.60 -4.78
C ASP A 71 17.59 -9.92 -4.44
N VAL A 72 17.27 -9.78 -3.15
CA VAL A 72 16.16 -8.95 -2.66
C VAL A 72 16.61 -7.47 -2.64
N PRO A 73 16.01 -6.56 -3.42
CA PRO A 73 16.46 -5.16 -3.51
C PRO A 73 16.46 -4.42 -2.17
N ASP A 74 17.25 -3.34 -2.08
CA ASP A 74 17.38 -2.47 -0.90
C ASP A 74 16.80 -1.06 -1.14
N ASP A 75 15.56 -1.06 -1.62
CA ASP A 75 14.80 0.13 -2.02
C ASP A 75 13.66 0.45 -1.05
N THR A 76 12.84 1.45 -1.38
CA THR A 76 11.76 1.95 -0.53
C THR A 76 10.53 1.02 -0.48
N ALA A 77 10.49 0.01 -1.36
CA ALA A 77 9.38 -0.93 -1.54
C ALA A 77 9.20 -1.86 -0.33
N LEU A 78 7.96 -2.13 0.09
CA LEU A 78 7.66 -3.12 1.13
C LEU A 78 7.69 -4.53 0.53
N ARG A 79 8.48 -5.44 1.09
CA ARG A 79 8.80 -6.73 0.49
C ARG A 79 8.49 -7.90 1.43
N LEU A 80 7.79 -8.91 0.91
CA LEU A 80 7.57 -10.19 1.58
C LEU A 80 8.58 -11.22 1.08
N VAL A 81 9.45 -11.71 1.95
CA VAL A 81 10.44 -12.74 1.63
C VAL A 81 9.93 -14.09 2.12
N VAL A 82 9.57 -14.97 1.20
CA VAL A 82 9.20 -16.35 1.54
C VAL A 82 10.49 -17.15 1.67
N LEU A 83 10.84 -17.49 2.91
CA LEU A 83 12.06 -18.22 3.25
C LEU A 83 12.08 -19.60 2.57
N SER A 84 13.26 -20.16 2.36
CA SER A 84 13.36 -21.46 1.71
C SER A 84 13.12 -22.63 2.68
N PRO A 85 12.85 -23.85 2.18
CA PRO A 85 12.56 -25.03 3.02
C PRO A 85 13.58 -25.32 4.13
N GLU A 86 14.82 -24.88 3.96
CA GLU A 86 15.91 -25.08 4.92
C GLU A 86 15.81 -24.14 6.14
N HIS A 87 15.08 -23.03 6.03
CA HIS A 87 14.89 -21.99 7.04
C HIS A 87 13.48 -22.07 7.66
N TRP A 88 13.16 -23.25 8.20
CA TRP A 88 11.89 -23.54 8.86
C TRP A 88 11.79 -22.96 10.27
N TYR A 89 10.56 -22.81 10.74
CA TYR A 89 10.24 -22.38 12.09
C TYR A 89 9.51 -23.50 12.87
N ALA A 90 9.90 -23.67 14.13
CA ALA A 90 9.15 -24.37 15.18
C ALA A 90 9.26 -23.54 16.47
N ARG A 91 8.30 -23.68 17.39
CA ARG A 91 8.36 -22.95 18.67
C ARG A 91 9.51 -23.43 19.56
N GLU A 92 9.93 -24.68 19.38
CA GLU A 92 10.96 -25.37 20.14
C GLU A 92 12.38 -25.12 19.61
N GLU A 93 12.53 -24.72 18.34
CA GLU A 93 13.79 -24.31 17.69
C GLU A 93 13.48 -23.18 16.70
N THR A 94 13.62 -21.94 17.15
CA THR A 94 13.30 -20.74 16.37
C THR A 94 14.48 -20.24 15.52
N ARG A 95 15.70 -20.54 15.99
CA ARG A 95 16.99 -20.05 15.46
C ARG A 95 17.18 -20.29 13.96
N VAL A 96 16.72 -21.44 13.44
CA VAL A 96 16.85 -21.82 12.03
C VAL A 96 16.21 -20.81 11.06
N ALA A 97 15.05 -20.26 11.44
CA ALA A 97 14.42 -19.16 10.69
C ALA A 97 14.88 -17.78 11.18
N PHE A 98 15.06 -17.60 12.49
CA PHE A 98 15.38 -16.29 13.07
C PHE A 98 16.76 -15.78 12.64
N ASP A 99 17.80 -16.63 12.62
CA ASP A 99 19.13 -16.25 12.14
C ASP A 99 19.09 -15.81 10.67
N ALA A 100 18.27 -16.47 9.84
CA ALA A 100 18.10 -16.12 8.42
C ALA A 100 17.34 -14.80 8.22
N VAL A 101 16.31 -14.52 9.05
CA VAL A 101 15.62 -13.22 9.08
C VAL A 101 16.60 -12.11 9.49
N LEU A 102 17.34 -12.31 10.58
CA LEU A 102 18.29 -11.34 11.12
C LEU A 102 19.45 -11.06 10.17
N GLU A 103 20.00 -12.09 9.50
CA GLU A 103 20.99 -11.90 8.44
C GLU A 103 20.41 -11.12 7.25
N ALA A 104 19.18 -11.43 6.81
CA ALA A 104 18.57 -10.77 5.67
C ALA A 104 18.24 -9.30 5.91
N VAL A 105 17.87 -8.88 7.13
CA VAL A 105 17.67 -7.46 7.47
C VAL A 105 18.98 -6.70 7.68
N GLN A 106 20.08 -7.38 8.02
CA GLN A 106 21.40 -6.76 8.23
C GLN A 106 22.26 -6.72 6.96
N LYS A 107 22.05 -7.62 6.00
CA LYS A 107 22.91 -7.77 4.81
C LYS A 107 22.13 -7.84 3.50
N ASN A 108 22.63 -7.15 2.48
CA ASN A 108 22.30 -7.39 1.08
C ASN A 108 23.53 -8.00 0.39
N GLY A 109 23.60 -9.34 0.42
CA GLY A 109 24.79 -10.08 0.00
C GLY A 109 25.99 -9.77 0.89
N GLN A 110 27.07 -9.28 0.30
CA GLN A 110 28.28 -8.88 1.04
C GLN A 110 28.22 -7.43 1.59
N LYS A 111 27.19 -6.66 1.23
CA LYS A 111 27.01 -5.28 1.70
C LYS A 111 26.09 -5.25 2.93
N PRO A 112 26.24 -4.28 3.84
CA PRO A 112 25.19 -3.95 4.80
C PRO A 112 23.88 -3.66 4.04
N ARG A 113 22.75 -4.07 4.62
CA ARG A 113 21.42 -3.65 4.18
C ARG A 113 21.07 -2.35 4.90
N TYR A 114 20.62 -1.35 4.17
CA TYR A 114 20.20 -0.08 4.74
C TYR A 114 18.71 -0.08 5.09
N ARG A 115 17.85 -0.62 4.22
CA ARG A 115 16.38 -0.55 4.40
C ARG A 115 15.81 -1.83 4.99
N GLY A 116 16.42 -2.28 6.10
CA GLY A 116 16.04 -3.51 6.82
C GLY A 116 14.58 -3.52 7.28
N ASN A 117 14.01 -2.35 7.64
CA ASN A 117 12.61 -2.24 8.06
C ASN A 117 11.59 -2.41 6.91
N ARG A 118 12.03 -2.68 5.68
CA ARG A 118 11.16 -2.96 4.52
C ARG A 118 10.94 -4.45 4.25
N LEU A 119 11.44 -5.34 5.11
CA LEU A 119 11.30 -6.79 4.95
C LEU A 119 10.39 -7.39 6.01
N LEU A 120 9.39 -8.16 5.55
CA LEU A 120 8.67 -9.15 6.35
C LEU A 120 8.89 -10.54 5.75
N PHE A 121 8.79 -11.59 6.56
CA PHE A 121 9.22 -12.93 6.15
C PHE A 121 8.12 -13.96 6.35
N LEU A 122 8.03 -14.96 5.47
CA LEU A 122 7.12 -16.09 5.60
C LEU A 122 7.92 -17.39 5.68
N ALA A 123 7.86 -18.06 6.82
CA ALA A 123 8.59 -19.29 7.10
C ALA A 123 7.69 -20.55 6.98
N PRO A 124 8.26 -21.70 6.55
CA PRO A 124 7.60 -22.98 6.64
C PRO A 124 7.56 -23.51 8.07
N ASP A 125 6.42 -24.08 8.45
CA ASP A 125 6.21 -24.90 9.63
C ASP A 125 6.99 -26.21 9.51
N HIS A 126 7.86 -26.49 10.48
CA HIS A 126 8.71 -27.68 10.48
C HIS A 126 7.91 -29.00 10.44
N GLY A 127 6.84 -29.10 11.24
CA GLY A 127 6.02 -30.32 11.33
C GLY A 127 5.29 -30.66 10.03
N THR A 128 4.93 -29.63 9.25
CA THR A 128 4.21 -29.78 7.99
C THR A 128 5.15 -29.91 6.78
N LEU A 129 6.41 -29.48 6.90
CA LEU A 129 7.35 -29.36 5.78
C LEU A 129 7.61 -30.67 5.02
N ALA A 130 7.78 -31.80 5.74
CA ALA A 130 8.02 -33.10 5.12
C ALA A 130 6.85 -33.53 4.21
N ARG A 131 5.60 -33.30 4.66
CA ARG A 131 4.38 -33.57 3.89
C ARG A 131 4.28 -32.66 2.65
N LEU A 132 4.71 -31.41 2.76
CA LEU A 132 4.76 -30.50 1.61
C LEU A 132 5.78 -30.95 0.55
N LYS A 133 6.99 -31.33 0.95
CA LYS A 133 8.00 -31.90 0.04
C LYS A 133 7.49 -33.17 -0.65
N ASP A 134 6.89 -34.08 0.11
CA ASP A 134 6.33 -35.34 -0.39
C ASP A 134 5.22 -35.11 -1.42
N ALA A 135 4.31 -34.17 -1.15
CA ALA A 135 3.24 -33.79 -2.08
C ALA A 135 3.78 -33.18 -3.38
N ALA A 136 4.80 -32.32 -3.30
CA ALA A 136 5.44 -31.74 -4.48
C ALA A 136 6.18 -32.78 -5.33
N ALA A 137 6.93 -33.70 -4.71
CA ALA A 137 7.58 -34.81 -5.39
C ALA A 137 6.56 -35.79 -6.02
N THR A 138 5.41 -36.02 -5.36
CA THR A 138 4.30 -36.81 -5.90
C THR A 138 3.66 -36.15 -7.13
N ALA A 139 3.47 -34.83 -7.10
CA ALA A 139 2.95 -34.07 -8.25
C ALA A 139 3.92 -34.07 -9.45
N LEU A 140 5.22 -33.89 -9.20
CA LEU A 140 6.28 -34.03 -10.21
C LEU A 140 6.31 -35.44 -10.82
N ALA A 141 6.20 -36.48 -9.98
CA ALA A 141 6.19 -37.87 -10.41
C ALA A 141 5.02 -38.18 -11.35
N TRP A 142 3.79 -37.81 -10.98
CA TRP A 142 2.62 -37.97 -11.85
C TRP A 142 2.72 -37.13 -13.14
N GLY A 143 3.21 -35.89 -13.05
CA GLY A 143 3.45 -35.02 -14.21
C GLY A 143 4.39 -35.68 -15.22
N SER A 144 5.54 -36.17 -14.77
CA SER A 144 6.51 -36.85 -15.65
C SER A 144 5.97 -38.12 -16.31
N ILE A 145 5.03 -38.84 -15.68
CA ILE A 145 4.35 -39.99 -16.29
C ILE A 145 3.45 -39.50 -17.42
N VAL A 146 2.64 -38.47 -17.19
CA VAL A 146 1.76 -37.87 -18.22
C VAL A 146 2.58 -37.34 -19.40
N ASP A 147 3.68 -36.65 -19.13
CA ASP A 147 4.58 -36.11 -20.16
C ASP A 147 5.28 -37.22 -20.96
N ASP A 148 5.79 -38.28 -20.31
CA ASP A 148 6.40 -39.42 -21.01
C ASP A 148 5.42 -40.21 -21.88
N VAL A 149 4.14 -40.30 -21.46
CA VAL A 149 3.09 -40.95 -22.26
C VAL A 149 2.76 -40.10 -23.48
N LYS A 150 2.61 -38.78 -23.29
CA LYS A 150 2.38 -37.80 -24.35
C LYS A 150 3.52 -37.76 -25.37
N GLU A 151 4.76 -37.93 -24.92
CA GLU A 151 5.97 -37.93 -25.75
C GLU A 151 6.38 -39.33 -26.24
N GLY A 152 5.56 -40.35 -25.99
CA GLY A 152 5.76 -41.72 -26.50
C GLY A 152 6.92 -42.51 -25.85
N ARG A 153 7.52 -41.99 -24.77
CA ARG A 153 8.55 -42.68 -23.99
C ARG A 153 7.98 -43.77 -23.10
N LEU A 154 6.71 -43.66 -22.70
CA LEU A 154 6.02 -44.65 -21.88
C LEU A 154 4.72 -45.12 -22.55
N THR A 155 4.70 -46.38 -23.00
CA THR A 155 3.51 -46.98 -23.61
C THR A 155 2.61 -47.62 -22.54
N ILE A 156 1.42 -47.06 -22.36
CA ILE A 156 0.34 -47.58 -21.49
C ILE A 156 -1.00 -47.59 -22.25
N ASP A 157 -2.03 -48.20 -21.69
CA ASP A 157 -3.37 -48.16 -22.31
C ASP A 157 -4.16 -46.87 -21.99
N ASN A 158 -5.24 -46.65 -22.74
CA ASN A 158 -6.08 -45.45 -22.63
C ASN A 158 -6.77 -45.27 -21.27
N LEU A 159 -6.94 -46.34 -20.47
CA LEU A 159 -7.50 -46.24 -19.11
C LEU A 159 -6.40 -45.83 -18.14
N GLN A 160 -5.22 -46.42 -18.27
CA GLN A 160 -4.02 -46.05 -17.53
C GLN A 160 -3.64 -44.58 -17.77
N GLN A 161 -3.68 -44.09 -19.02
CA GLN A 161 -3.43 -42.68 -19.34
C GLN A 161 -4.41 -41.75 -18.61
N LYS A 162 -5.72 -41.97 -18.73
CA LYS A 162 -6.75 -41.17 -18.06
C LYS A 162 -6.61 -41.19 -16.54
N GLN A 163 -6.16 -42.30 -15.97
CA GLN A 163 -5.88 -42.41 -14.54
C GLN A 163 -4.66 -41.58 -14.15
N ALA A 164 -3.56 -41.62 -14.92
CA ALA A 164 -2.37 -40.79 -14.66
C ALA A 164 -2.69 -39.29 -14.75
N GLU A 165 -3.45 -38.85 -15.76
CA GLU A 165 -3.92 -37.47 -15.93
C GLU A 165 -4.79 -37.02 -14.74
N LYS A 166 -5.68 -37.89 -14.25
CA LYS A 166 -6.54 -37.63 -13.08
C LYS A 166 -5.73 -37.49 -11.80
N GLU A 167 -4.78 -38.40 -11.54
CA GLU A 167 -3.93 -38.36 -10.34
C GLU A 167 -3.00 -37.14 -10.37
N TYR A 168 -2.41 -36.81 -11.52
CA TYR A 168 -1.63 -35.59 -11.71
C TYR A 168 -2.45 -34.34 -11.37
N LYS A 169 -3.65 -34.21 -11.95
CA LYS A 169 -4.55 -33.09 -11.66
C LYS A 169 -4.91 -33.00 -10.17
N GLY A 170 -5.20 -34.13 -9.53
CA GLY A 170 -5.48 -34.19 -8.09
C GLY A 170 -4.30 -33.72 -7.23
N ALA A 171 -3.07 -34.12 -7.59
CA ALA A 171 -1.86 -33.68 -6.90
C ALA A 171 -1.61 -32.17 -7.08
N GLU A 172 -1.81 -31.63 -8.28
CA GLU A 172 -1.72 -30.18 -8.56
C GLU A 172 -2.77 -29.35 -7.80
N GLU A 173 -3.99 -29.85 -7.63
CA GLU A 173 -5.07 -29.16 -6.91
C GLU A 173 -4.87 -29.16 -5.38
N ILE A 174 -4.21 -30.19 -4.84
CA ILE A 174 -3.94 -30.33 -3.41
C ILE A 174 -2.69 -29.55 -2.98
N LEU A 175 -1.64 -29.50 -3.82
CA LEU A 175 -0.35 -28.91 -3.46
C LEU A 175 -0.45 -27.46 -2.91
N PRO A 176 -1.22 -26.52 -3.49
CA PRO A 176 -1.38 -25.17 -2.93
C PRO A 176 -2.00 -25.13 -1.52
N ARG A 177 -2.84 -26.11 -1.17
CA ARG A 177 -3.46 -26.21 0.16
C ARG A 177 -2.41 -26.61 1.20
N ILE A 178 -1.62 -27.65 0.91
CA ILE A 178 -0.52 -28.09 1.77
C ILE A 178 0.58 -27.02 1.85
N ALA A 179 0.84 -26.31 0.75
CA ALA A 179 1.78 -25.18 0.73
C ALA A 179 1.36 -24.08 1.70
N ARG A 180 0.06 -23.74 1.76
CA ARG A 180 -0.51 -22.81 2.74
C ARG A 180 -0.49 -23.36 4.17
N GLU A 181 -0.82 -24.65 4.37
CA GLU A 181 -0.76 -25.29 5.68
C GLU A 181 0.65 -25.23 6.28
N CYS A 182 1.68 -25.35 5.44
CA CYS A 182 3.09 -25.27 5.85
C CYS A 182 3.60 -23.82 5.97
N TYR A 183 3.45 -22.97 4.94
CA TYR A 183 3.94 -21.60 4.95
C TYR A 183 2.95 -20.67 5.68
N ARG A 184 2.95 -20.80 7.01
CA ARG A 184 1.97 -20.20 7.91
C ARG A 184 2.57 -19.35 9.04
N TRP A 185 3.89 -19.17 9.07
CA TRP A 185 4.57 -18.40 10.09
C TRP A 185 5.06 -17.08 9.50
N LEU A 186 4.31 -15.99 9.76
CA LEU A 186 4.74 -14.64 9.40
C LEU A 186 5.72 -14.18 10.47
N LEU A 187 6.96 -13.89 10.07
CA LEU A 187 8.04 -13.46 10.95
C LEU A 187 8.32 -11.97 10.76
N CYS A 188 8.29 -11.23 11.88
CA CYS A 188 8.48 -9.79 11.93
C CYS A 188 9.79 -9.47 12.65
N PRO A 189 10.80 -8.89 11.98
CA PRO A 189 11.96 -8.32 12.66
C PRO A 189 11.51 -7.02 13.36
N VAL A 190 11.80 -6.91 14.65
CA VAL A 190 11.45 -5.76 15.49
C VAL A 190 12.60 -5.37 16.41
N GLN A 191 12.57 -4.14 16.90
CA GLN A 191 13.44 -3.63 17.95
C GLN A 191 12.58 -2.70 18.80
N GLU A 192 12.57 -2.85 20.13
CA GLU A 192 11.68 -2.05 20.99
C GLU A 192 12.25 -0.65 21.18
N THR A 193 13.56 -0.54 21.38
CA THR A 193 14.25 0.74 21.61
C THR A 193 15.50 0.90 20.74
N PRO A 194 15.89 2.14 20.37
CA PRO A 194 17.15 2.40 19.67
C PRO A 194 18.40 1.89 20.42
N THR A 195 18.29 1.74 21.74
CA THR A 195 19.36 1.27 22.63
C THR A 195 19.48 -0.24 22.75
N ASP A 196 18.53 -1.01 22.21
CA ASP A 196 18.58 -2.48 22.28
C ASP A 196 19.82 -3.01 21.54
N PRO A 197 20.58 -3.96 22.12
CA PRO A 197 21.85 -4.39 21.57
C PRO A 197 21.71 -5.20 20.27
N LYS A 198 20.53 -5.81 20.04
CA LYS A 198 20.18 -6.59 18.85
C LYS A 198 18.66 -6.55 18.64
N PRO A 199 18.18 -6.49 17.38
CA PRO A 199 16.77 -6.74 17.08
C PRO A 199 16.38 -8.19 17.37
N VAL A 200 15.09 -8.40 17.61
CA VAL A 200 14.46 -9.71 17.81
C VAL A 200 13.52 -10.04 16.65
N VAL A 201 13.03 -11.27 16.61
CA VAL A 201 12.06 -11.72 15.59
C VAL A 201 10.82 -12.25 16.30
N GLU A 202 9.67 -11.67 15.98
CA GLU A 202 8.36 -12.12 16.44
C GLU A 202 7.75 -13.07 15.41
N ALA A 203 6.97 -14.05 15.87
CA ALA A 203 6.38 -15.08 15.03
C ALA A 203 4.86 -15.15 15.18
N PHE A 204 4.16 -14.80 14.10
CA PHE A 204 2.70 -14.75 14.03
C PHE A 204 2.17 -15.96 13.25
N ALA A 205 1.28 -16.72 13.89
CA ALA A 205 0.61 -17.87 13.26
C ALA A 205 -0.54 -17.38 12.36
N LEU A 206 -0.41 -17.61 11.05
CA LEU A 206 -1.46 -17.34 10.07
C LEU A 206 -2.57 -18.40 10.14
N ASN A 207 -3.81 -17.98 9.88
CA ASN A 207 -4.93 -18.89 9.71
C ASN A 207 -4.89 -19.57 8.33
N THR A 208 -4.79 -20.89 8.34
CA THR A 208 -4.76 -21.73 7.15
C THR A 208 -6.17 -22.03 6.61
N SER A 209 -7.21 -21.76 7.40
CA SER A 209 -8.63 -21.99 7.10
C SER A 209 -9.34 -20.67 6.78
N GLY A 210 -9.69 -20.42 5.52
CA GLY A 210 -10.47 -19.25 5.10
C GLY A 210 -10.03 -18.64 3.77
N GLY A 211 -10.18 -17.31 3.63
CA GLY A 211 -9.78 -16.50 2.47
C GLY A 211 -8.30 -16.61 2.09
N SER A 212 -7.83 -15.94 1.04
CA SER A 212 -6.48 -16.19 0.48
C SER A 212 -5.33 -15.99 1.49
N LEU A 213 -4.17 -16.64 1.24
CA LEU A 213 -2.98 -16.48 2.07
C LEU A 213 -2.50 -15.01 2.11
N GLY A 214 -2.53 -14.31 0.97
CA GLY A 214 -2.20 -12.89 0.93
C GLY A 214 -3.11 -12.03 1.82
N ALA A 215 -4.43 -12.22 1.73
CA ALA A 215 -5.38 -11.48 2.56
C ALA A 215 -5.22 -11.77 4.07
N GLU A 216 -4.87 -13.01 4.43
CA GLU A 216 -4.59 -13.38 5.82
C GLU A 216 -3.27 -12.75 6.34
N ILE A 217 -2.23 -12.66 5.51
CA ILE A 217 -1.00 -11.93 5.84
C ILE A 217 -1.31 -10.45 6.08
N GLU A 218 -2.08 -9.81 5.18
CA GLU A 218 -2.48 -8.40 5.33
C GLU A 218 -3.29 -8.17 6.62
N ARG A 219 -4.25 -9.04 6.92
CA ARG A 219 -5.03 -8.99 8.15
C ARG A 219 -4.14 -9.04 9.38
N VAL A 220 -3.22 -10.01 9.45
CA VAL A 220 -2.29 -10.15 10.59
C VAL A 220 -1.33 -8.95 10.66
N CYS A 221 -0.91 -8.38 9.53
CA CYS A 221 -0.09 -7.16 9.50
C CYS A 221 -0.85 -5.93 10.04
N GLY A 222 -2.15 -5.80 9.77
CA GLY A 222 -2.98 -4.72 10.29
C GLY A 222 -3.33 -4.91 11.76
N ASP A 223 -3.85 -6.08 12.13
CA ASP A 223 -4.34 -6.39 13.49
C ASP A 223 -3.25 -6.33 14.57
N ASN A 224 -1.98 -6.50 14.19
CA ASN A 224 -0.82 -6.44 15.09
C ASN A 224 0.12 -5.26 14.76
N GLU A 225 -0.35 -4.27 13.97
CA GLU A 225 0.39 -3.06 13.57
C GLU A 225 1.78 -3.29 12.92
N LEU A 226 2.05 -4.50 12.40
CA LEU A 226 3.32 -4.86 11.74
C LEU A 226 3.57 -4.07 10.45
N VAL A 227 2.50 -3.56 9.84
CA VAL A 227 2.52 -2.63 8.70
C VAL A 227 1.47 -1.55 8.91
N ILE A 228 1.90 -0.31 9.01
CA ILE A 228 1.05 0.85 9.26
C ILE A 228 0.43 1.32 7.94
N SER A 229 -0.86 1.07 7.75
CA SER A 229 -1.62 1.47 6.55
C SER A 229 -2.36 2.82 6.72
N THR A 230 -2.59 3.24 7.96
CA THR A 230 -3.14 4.55 8.36
C THR A 230 -2.42 4.99 9.63
N TRP A 231 -2.09 6.27 9.79
CA TRP A 231 -1.35 6.74 10.96
C TRP A 231 -1.82 8.11 11.44
N SER A 232 -1.75 8.33 12.76
CA SER A 232 -2.30 9.51 13.42
C SER A 232 -1.23 10.57 13.68
N PRO A 233 -1.53 11.88 13.54
CA PRO A 233 -0.59 12.96 13.86
C PRO A 233 -0.03 12.91 15.28
N ILE A 234 -0.79 12.36 16.24
CA ILE A 234 -0.33 12.23 17.63
C ILE A 234 0.83 11.24 17.76
N HIS A 235 0.84 10.15 16.98
CA HIS A 235 1.92 9.16 16.99
C HIS A 235 3.19 9.74 16.34
N LEU A 236 3.03 10.50 15.24
CA LEU A 236 4.13 11.24 14.62
C LEU A 236 4.74 12.23 15.61
N ARG A 237 3.92 13.07 16.25
CA ARG A 237 4.39 14.01 17.29
C ARG A 237 5.15 13.31 18.41
N THR A 238 4.67 12.17 18.91
CA THR A 238 5.33 11.42 19.99
C THR A 238 6.74 10.98 19.56
N LEU A 239 6.89 10.36 18.39
CA LEU A 239 8.22 9.92 17.90
C LEU A 239 9.13 11.09 17.56
N LEU A 240 8.60 12.20 17.02
CA LEU A 240 9.39 13.42 16.81
C LEU A 240 9.92 13.97 18.13
N LYS A 241 9.08 14.02 19.17
CA LYS A 241 9.48 14.47 20.51
C LYS A 241 10.49 13.55 21.19
N GLU A 242 10.40 12.25 20.96
CA GLU A 242 11.27 11.26 21.58
C GLU A 242 12.65 11.18 20.90
N LEU A 243 12.70 11.31 19.58
CA LEU A 243 13.88 10.93 18.78
C LEU A 243 14.52 12.08 17.98
N TYR A 244 13.80 13.19 17.72
CA TYR A 244 14.27 14.25 16.81
C TYR A 244 14.32 15.63 17.46
N TRP A 245 13.34 15.98 18.30
CA TRP A 245 13.31 17.26 19.00
C TRP A 245 14.10 17.18 20.31
N THR A 246 15.00 18.14 20.49
CA THR A 246 15.83 18.32 21.69
C THR A 246 15.90 19.80 22.05
N ASP A 247 16.49 20.14 23.20
CA ASP A 247 16.68 21.55 23.57
C ASP A 247 17.48 22.36 22.55
N ALA A 248 18.42 21.73 21.83
CA ALA A 248 19.21 22.36 20.78
C ALA A 248 18.57 22.29 19.38
N GLN A 249 17.68 21.34 19.13
CA GLN A 249 17.11 21.05 17.81
C GLN A 249 15.58 20.97 17.90
N ARG A 250 14.87 22.04 17.55
CA ARG A 250 13.41 22.16 17.68
C ARG A 250 12.64 21.92 16.37
N THR A 251 13.35 21.55 15.30
CA THR A 251 12.83 21.23 13.97
C THR A 251 13.34 19.86 13.51
N ALA A 252 12.54 19.12 12.72
CA ALA A 252 12.89 17.80 12.23
C ALA A 252 12.52 17.66 10.74
N SER A 253 13.41 17.15 9.89
CA SER A 253 13.08 16.93 8.47
C SER A 253 12.11 15.76 8.31
N ALA A 254 10.98 16.01 7.64
CA ALA A 254 9.98 14.99 7.34
C ALA A 254 10.55 13.91 6.40
N ALA A 255 11.40 14.29 5.45
CA ALA A 255 12.07 13.36 4.53
C ALA A 255 13.12 12.50 5.25
N GLN A 256 13.87 13.06 6.19
CA GLN A 256 14.79 12.30 7.04
C GLN A 256 14.02 11.28 7.91
N PHE A 257 12.93 11.71 8.57
CA PHE A 257 12.05 10.81 9.32
C PHE A 257 11.52 9.65 8.46
N PHE A 258 11.13 9.96 7.21
CA PHE A 258 10.69 8.92 6.28
C PHE A 258 11.81 7.93 5.96
N GLU A 259 13.00 8.41 5.55
CA GLU A 259 14.14 7.53 5.25
C GLU A 259 14.57 6.68 6.44
N ASP A 260 14.58 7.24 7.65
CA ASP A 260 14.89 6.51 8.89
C ASP A 260 13.84 5.45 9.21
N SER A 261 12.56 5.72 8.94
CA SER A 261 11.49 4.70 9.06
C SER A 261 11.66 3.50 8.11
N LEU A 262 12.39 3.65 7.00
CA LEU A 262 12.73 2.53 6.12
C LEU A 262 13.90 1.69 6.67
N ARG A 263 14.72 2.27 7.55
CA ARG A 263 16.00 1.71 8.02
C ARG A 263 15.84 1.00 9.36
N TYR A 264 15.35 1.71 10.36
CA TYR A 264 15.39 1.29 11.75
C TYR A 264 14.15 0.50 12.16
N LEU A 265 14.35 -0.64 12.82
CA LEU A 265 13.28 -1.58 13.21
C LEU A 265 12.42 -1.11 14.39
N TYR A 266 12.86 -0.08 15.11
CA TYR A 266 12.10 0.61 16.16
C TYR A 266 11.21 1.75 15.62
N LEU A 267 11.26 2.03 14.30
CA LEU A 267 10.40 3.03 13.66
C LEU A 267 9.24 2.37 12.89
N PRO A 268 8.10 3.09 12.71
CA PRO A 268 6.91 2.55 12.07
C PRO A 268 7.16 2.04 10.65
N ARG A 269 6.72 0.82 10.37
CA ARG A 269 6.79 0.22 9.03
C ARG A 269 5.59 0.66 8.19
N PHE A 270 5.67 1.81 7.54
CA PHE A 270 4.57 2.30 6.69
C PHE A 270 4.31 1.39 5.49
N LYS A 271 3.03 1.20 5.12
CA LYS A 271 2.64 0.54 3.86
C LYS A 271 3.25 1.30 2.67
N THR A 272 2.99 2.61 2.58
CA THR A 272 3.51 3.51 1.54
C THR A 272 3.93 4.86 2.13
N ARG A 273 4.69 5.67 1.38
CA ARG A 273 5.03 7.07 1.75
C ARG A 273 3.80 7.93 2.01
N GLU A 274 2.69 7.66 1.32
CA GLU A 274 1.43 8.41 1.46
C GLU A 274 0.86 8.33 2.88
N VAL A 275 1.09 7.25 3.62
CA VAL A 275 0.62 7.11 5.02
C VAL A 275 1.21 8.19 5.92
N LEU A 276 2.50 8.51 5.75
CA LEU A 276 3.16 9.59 6.47
C LEU A 276 2.70 10.97 5.97
N ILE A 277 2.54 11.14 4.66
CA ILE A 277 2.06 12.40 4.05
C ILE A 277 0.66 12.76 4.59
N GLN A 278 -0.24 11.79 4.68
CA GLN A 278 -1.59 11.99 5.22
C GLN A 278 -1.58 12.26 6.73
N ALA A 279 -0.71 11.61 7.50
CA ALA A 279 -0.52 11.93 8.92
C ALA A 279 0.00 13.38 9.11
N ILE A 280 0.92 13.84 8.26
CA ILE A 280 1.41 15.23 8.30
C ILE A 280 0.30 16.23 7.92
N ARG A 281 -0.38 16.02 6.79
CA ARG A 281 -1.48 16.88 6.33
C ARG A 281 -2.64 16.97 7.34
N THR A 282 -2.97 15.86 7.99
CA THR A 282 -3.97 15.86 9.06
C THR A 282 -3.47 16.65 10.27
N GLY A 283 -2.18 16.52 10.61
CA GLY A 283 -1.57 17.20 11.74
C GLY A 283 -1.49 18.72 11.59
N THR A 284 -1.21 19.24 10.40
CA THR A 284 -1.09 20.70 10.17
C THR A 284 -2.38 21.48 10.36
N THR A 285 -3.54 20.80 10.33
CA THR A 285 -4.84 21.41 10.63
C THR A 285 -5.01 21.82 12.10
N SER A 286 -4.17 21.32 13.01
CA SER A 286 -4.17 21.65 14.43
C SER A 286 -2.86 22.30 14.89
N ARG A 287 -2.92 22.97 16.05
CA ARG A 287 -1.79 23.60 16.76
C ARG A 287 -1.22 22.71 17.88
N ASP A 288 -1.70 21.47 17.95
CA ASP A 288 -1.33 20.48 18.98
C ASP A 288 -0.14 19.59 18.56
N PHE A 289 0.05 19.39 17.25
CA PHE A 289 0.95 18.36 16.72
C PHE A 289 2.33 18.89 16.32
N PHE A 290 2.39 19.85 15.39
CA PHE A 290 3.62 20.49 14.93
C PHE A 290 3.29 21.74 14.09
N GLY A 291 4.24 22.66 13.97
CA GLY A 291 4.28 23.64 12.86
C GLY A 291 5.04 23.08 11.66
N THR A 292 4.97 23.76 10.52
CA THR A 292 5.74 23.41 9.32
C THR A 292 6.50 24.59 8.73
N ALA A 293 7.64 24.31 8.08
CA ALA A 293 8.43 25.27 7.31
C ALA A 293 9.16 24.52 6.16
N TYR A 294 9.69 25.25 5.19
CA TYR A 294 10.45 24.72 4.04
C TYR A 294 11.92 25.15 4.03
N GLY A 295 12.35 25.89 5.05
CA GLY A 295 13.73 26.32 5.22
C GLY A 295 13.97 26.85 6.63
N GLN A 296 15.22 26.83 7.06
CA GLN A 296 15.66 27.45 8.29
C GLN A 296 17.04 28.10 8.08
N ASP A 297 17.11 29.43 8.20
CA ASP A 297 18.36 30.19 8.22
C ASP A 297 18.53 30.83 9.61
N GLY A 298 19.44 30.26 10.40
CA GLY A 298 19.59 30.59 11.82
C GLY A 298 18.28 30.39 12.59
N GLU A 299 17.70 31.49 13.07
CA GLU A 299 16.41 31.52 13.78
C GLU A 299 15.19 31.75 12.86
N THR A 300 15.40 32.11 11.59
CA THR A 300 14.31 32.41 10.65
C THR A 300 13.80 31.12 10.01
N LEU A 301 12.48 30.90 10.05
CA LEU A 301 11.80 29.77 9.44
C LEU A 301 11.07 30.22 8.16
N GLU A 302 11.54 29.74 7.01
CA GLU A 302 10.99 30.09 5.71
C GLU A 302 9.72 29.28 5.40
N GLY A 303 8.68 29.95 4.90
CA GLY A 303 7.39 29.30 4.62
C GLY A 303 6.68 28.77 5.88
N PHE A 304 6.95 29.37 7.06
CA PHE A 304 6.35 28.96 8.34
C PHE A 304 4.81 28.97 8.30
N GLN A 305 4.21 27.87 8.78
CA GLN A 305 2.76 27.68 8.94
C GLN A 305 2.47 26.93 10.25
N PHE A 306 1.35 27.25 10.92
CA PHE A 306 0.97 26.59 12.17
C PHE A 306 -0.54 26.69 12.46
N GLY A 307 -1.24 25.54 12.48
CA GLY A 307 -2.70 25.49 12.67
C GLY A 307 -3.53 25.81 11.42
N GLY A 308 -3.01 25.44 10.25
CA GLY A 308 -3.61 25.68 8.94
C GLY A 308 -2.54 25.83 7.86
N GLY A 309 -2.96 25.70 6.60
CA GLY A 309 -2.09 25.79 5.42
C GLY A 309 -2.03 24.49 4.62
N GLU A 310 -1.80 24.61 3.31
CA GLU A 310 -1.48 23.46 2.46
C GLU A 310 -0.01 23.09 2.61
N VAL A 311 0.26 21.81 2.90
CA VAL A 311 1.61 21.27 3.00
C VAL A 311 1.93 20.33 1.84
N VAL A 312 3.03 20.65 1.17
CA VAL A 312 3.72 19.82 0.19
C VAL A 312 4.77 19.02 0.92
N PHE A 313 4.80 17.70 0.71
CA PHE A 313 5.90 16.87 1.20
C PHE A 313 6.99 16.85 0.13
N ASP A 314 8.09 17.54 0.42
CA ASP A 314 9.35 17.44 -0.30
C ASP A 314 10.51 17.18 0.69
N ASP A 315 11.75 17.29 0.21
CA ASP A 315 12.94 17.01 1.02
C ASP A 315 13.34 18.18 1.94
N THR A 316 12.67 19.34 1.80
CA THR A 316 12.89 20.56 2.60
C THR A 316 11.91 20.73 3.76
N LEU A 317 10.78 20.01 3.73
CA LEU A 317 9.74 20.09 4.75
C LEU A 317 10.27 19.78 6.17
N LEU A 318 10.23 20.80 7.03
CA LEU A 318 10.54 20.75 8.46
C LEU A 318 9.25 20.64 9.28
N LEU A 319 9.26 19.75 10.27
CA LEU A 319 8.24 19.60 11.31
C LEU A 319 8.77 20.22 12.61
N ILE A 320 8.10 21.27 13.06
CA ILE A 320 8.54 22.13 14.18
C ILE A 320 7.77 21.75 15.44
N GLU A 321 8.45 21.66 16.58
CA GLU A 321 7.80 21.37 17.86
C GLU A 321 6.71 22.41 18.17
N PRO A 322 5.50 22.03 18.65
CA PRO A 322 4.39 22.94 18.90
C PRO A 322 4.71 24.14 19.80
N GLU A 323 5.59 23.98 20.78
CA GLU A 323 5.97 25.06 21.70
C GLU A 323 6.91 26.06 21.02
N ALA A 324 7.87 25.57 20.23
CA ALA A 324 8.74 26.40 19.39
C ALA A 324 7.93 27.12 18.30
N ALA A 325 6.97 26.46 17.67
CA ALA A 325 6.07 27.07 16.68
C ALA A 325 5.23 28.21 17.27
N ARG A 326 4.67 28.03 18.49
CA ARG A 326 3.97 29.12 19.22
C ARG A 326 4.90 30.29 19.54
N ALA A 327 6.11 30.02 20.01
CA ALA A 327 7.07 31.05 20.35
C ALA A 327 7.52 31.85 19.11
N TYR A 328 7.82 31.16 18.00
CA TYR A 328 8.18 31.78 16.73
C TYR A 328 7.05 32.66 16.18
N GLU A 329 5.81 32.15 16.15
CA GLU A 329 4.65 32.93 15.72
C GLU A 329 4.44 34.17 16.61
N ALA A 330 4.51 34.03 17.93
CA ALA A 330 4.36 35.17 18.85
C ALA A 330 5.45 36.23 18.70
N ALA A 331 6.68 35.84 18.32
CA ALA A 331 7.77 36.77 18.03
C ALA A 331 7.61 37.49 16.68
N HIS A 332 6.97 36.85 15.70
CA HIS A 332 6.83 37.35 14.32
C HIS A 332 5.43 37.89 13.98
N GLN A 333 4.47 37.82 14.90
CA GLN A 333 3.22 38.58 14.78
C GLN A 333 3.53 40.08 14.73
N ALA A 334 3.14 40.72 13.62
CA ALA A 334 3.30 42.16 13.45
C ALA A 334 2.59 42.90 14.59
N LYS A 335 3.35 43.63 15.41
CA LYS A 335 2.77 44.53 16.42
C LYS A 335 1.80 45.48 15.71
N PRO A 336 0.53 45.60 16.14
CA PRO A 336 -0.37 46.57 15.57
C PRO A 336 0.24 47.97 15.74
N VAL A 337 0.37 48.70 14.64
CA VAL A 337 0.84 50.08 14.66
C VAL A 337 -0.19 50.89 15.46
N SER A 338 0.18 51.31 16.67
CA SER A 338 -0.63 52.20 17.48
C SER A 338 -0.85 53.51 16.71
N PRO A 339 -2.10 53.97 16.50
CA PRO A 339 -2.34 55.25 15.85
C PRO A 339 -1.86 56.39 16.77
N ASP A 340 -0.89 57.15 16.28
CA ASP A 340 -0.31 58.29 16.98
C ASP A 340 -1.36 59.42 17.13
N PRO A 341 -1.57 60.01 18.32
CA PRO A 341 -2.70 60.89 18.55
C PRO A 341 -2.45 62.32 18.09
N GLY A 342 -2.89 62.63 16.86
CA GLY A 342 -3.43 63.96 16.55
C GLY A 342 -3.05 64.55 15.20
N THR A 343 -4.09 64.94 14.45
CA THR A 343 -4.16 66.28 13.85
C THR A 343 -5.64 66.67 13.75
N ALA A 344 -6.01 67.81 14.31
CA ALA A 344 -7.36 68.37 14.15
C ALA A 344 -7.37 69.39 13.00
N VAL A 345 -8.35 69.30 12.10
CA VAL A 345 -8.67 70.36 11.12
C VAL A 345 -10.19 70.51 11.01
N THR A 346 -10.65 71.75 10.83
CA THR A 346 -12.01 72.24 11.06
C THR A 346 -12.99 72.09 9.89
N THR A 347 -14.28 72.17 10.21
CA THR A 347 -15.45 72.20 9.30
C THR A 347 -15.55 73.49 8.45
N PRO A 348 -16.41 73.52 7.42
CA PRO A 348 -17.73 74.18 7.60
C PRO A 348 -18.95 73.51 6.92
N THR A 349 -20.13 73.72 7.52
CA THR A 349 -21.53 73.48 7.05
C THR A 349 -21.99 74.58 6.05
N PRO A 350 -23.24 74.68 5.49
CA PRO A 350 -24.57 74.04 5.78
C PRO A 350 -25.35 73.58 4.50
N PRO A 351 -26.69 73.38 4.46
CA PRO A 351 -27.72 72.90 5.41
C PRO A 351 -28.37 71.55 4.94
N GLY A 352 -29.48 70.97 5.47
CA GLY A 352 -30.24 71.19 6.71
C GLY A 352 -31.76 70.85 6.65
N THR A 353 -32.15 69.67 7.18
CA THR A 353 -33.51 69.24 7.70
C THR A 353 -34.75 69.25 6.75
N PRO A 354 -35.92 68.66 7.13
CA PRO A 354 -36.33 67.77 8.27
C PRO A 354 -37.04 66.45 7.80
N ASP A 355 -37.54 65.47 8.57
CA ASP A 355 -37.41 65.02 9.99
C ASP A 355 -37.82 63.53 10.15
N THR A 356 -37.62 62.91 11.33
CA THR A 356 -38.61 62.11 12.13
C THR A 356 -37.93 61.20 13.18
N VAL A 357 -38.50 61.22 14.39
CA VAL A 357 -38.00 60.62 15.65
C VAL A 357 -38.57 59.21 15.91
N ILE A 358 -37.85 58.33 16.65
CA ILE A 358 -38.35 57.48 17.78
C ILE A 358 -37.22 56.67 18.46
N PRO A 359 -37.31 56.34 19.78
CA PRO A 359 -36.18 55.89 20.63
C PRO A 359 -36.01 54.35 20.78
N PRO A 360 -34.98 53.86 21.49
CA PRO A 360 -34.66 52.43 21.59
C PRO A 360 -35.47 51.67 22.65
N VAL A 361 -35.77 50.38 22.40
CA VAL A 361 -36.45 49.50 23.35
C VAL A 361 -35.76 48.13 23.51
N GLN A 362 -35.47 47.86 24.77
CA GLN A 362 -35.15 46.63 25.52
C GLN A 362 -35.61 45.25 24.94
N PRO A 363 -34.83 44.16 25.12
CA PRO A 363 -35.29 42.76 24.95
C PRO A 363 -36.10 42.30 26.18
N PRO A 364 -37.10 41.39 26.09
CA PRO A 364 -36.95 39.96 25.75
C PRO A 364 -38.23 39.43 25.00
N PRO A 365 -38.74 38.15 25.08
CA PRO A 365 -38.25 36.88 25.65
C PRO A 365 -38.37 35.63 24.72
N THR A 366 -38.14 34.45 25.31
CA THR A 366 -38.10 33.11 24.70
C THR A 366 -39.45 32.39 24.53
N SER A 367 -39.45 31.34 23.67
CA SER A 367 -40.45 30.26 23.46
C SER A 367 -41.53 30.53 22.37
N PRO A 368 -42.16 29.49 21.74
CA PRO A 368 -41.88 28.04 21.67
C PRO A 368 -41.68 27.52 20.21
N PRO A 369 -41.43 26.22 19.93
CA PRO A 369 -41.12 25.75 18.58
C PRO A 369 -42.35 25.46 17.70
N GLY A 370 -42.28 25.80 16.40
CA GLY A 370 -43.33 25.44 15.44
C GLY A 370 -43.06 25.81 13.97
N ALA A 371 -43.50 24.92 13.07
CA ALA A 371 -43.61 25.04 11.61
C ALA A 371 -42.32 25.30 10.79
N GLY A 372 -41.94 24.29 10.01
CA GLY A 372 -40.87 24.42 9.01
C GLY A 372 -41.27 25.36 7.86
N LYS A 373 -40.29 26.14 7.38
CA LYS A 373 -40.39 26.88 6.11
C LYS A 373 -39.63 26.12 5.04
N ASP A 374 -40.32 25.73 3.97
CA ASP A 374 -39.66 25.24 2.76
C ASP A 374 -38.75 26.34 2.20
N THR A 375 -37.47 26.02 2.07
CA THR A 375 -36.48 26.88 1.42
C THR A 375 -36.63 26.78 -0.10
N PRO A 376 -36.50 27.89 -0.84
CA PRO A 376 -36.60 27.87 -2.30
C PRO A 376 -35.47 27.03 -2.90
N LYS A 377 -35.83 25.98 -3.65
CA LYS A 377 -34.87 25.07 -4.28
C LYS A 377 -34.24 25.72 -5.53
N SER A 378 -32.90 25.69 -5.59
CA SER A 378 -32.14 26.09 -6.79
C SER A 378 -32.48 25.20 -7.98
N LYS A 379 -32.64 25.81 -9.17
CA LYS A 379 -33.10 25.11 -10.39
C LYS A 379 -32.01 24.85 -11.43
N ALA A 380 -30.82 25.40 -11.25
CA ALA A 380 -29.69 25.25 -12.16
C ALA A 380 -28.37 25.43 -11.39
N PHE A 381 -27.30 24.84 -11.92
CA PHE A 381 -25.92 25.05 -11.51
C PHE A 381 -25.12 25.49 -12.73
N TYR A 382 -24.28 26.51 -12.55
CA TYR A 382 -23.35 27.00 -13.55
C TYR A 382 -21.99 27.17 -12.88
N GLY A 383 -20.95 26.59 -13.47
CA GLY A 383 -19.59 26.67 -12.97
C GLY A 383 -18.59 26.64 -14.11
N SER A 384 -17.59 27.50 -14.02
CA SER A 384 -16.39 27.52 -14.86
C SER A 384 -15.17 27.41 -13.96
N ALA A 385 -14.14 26.70 -14.42
CA ALA A 385 -12.88 26.55 -13.70
C ALA A 385 -11.73 26.68 -14.68
N GLU A 386 -10.78 27.58 -14.39
CA GLU A 386 -9.49 27.60 -15.07
C GLU A 386 -8.64 26.44 -14.55
N VAL A 387 -8.16 25.59 -15.46
CA VAL A 387 -7.42 24.37 -15.11
C VAL A 387 -5.99 24.49 -15.64
N PRO A 388 -4.96 24.52 -14.77
CA PRO A 388 -3.57 24.55 -15.20
C PRO A 388 -3.23 23.31 -16.05
N VAL A 389 -2.61 23.52 -17.22
CA VAL A 389 -2.32 22.45 -18.20
C VAL A 389 -1.54 21.29 -17.58
N ALA A 390 -0.58 21.59 -16.69
CA ALA A 390 0.25 20.59 -16.01
C ALA A 390 -0.55 19.64 -15.08
N THR A 391 -1.69 20.07 -14.52
CA THR A 391 -2.54 19.26 -13.65
C THR A 391 -3.86 18.86 -14.29
N ALA A 392 -4.09 19.21 -15.55
CA ALA A 392 -5.38 19.07 -16.24
C ALA A 392 -5.96 17.66 -16.19
N LYS A 393 -5.13 16.62 -16.39
CA LYS A 393 -5.57 15.23 -16.29
C LYS A 393 -6.12 14.87 -14.90
N MET A 394 -5.46 15.33 -13.83
CA MET A 394 -5.89 15.07 -12.45
C MET A 394 -7.11 15.92 -12.07
N ARG A 395 -7.13 17.20 -12.45
CA ARG A 395 -8.21 18.13 -12.13
C ARG A 395 -9.50 17.81 -12.88
N LEU A 396 -9.43 17.35 -14.13
CA LEU A 396 -10.63 16.89 -14.87
C LEU A 396 -11.21 15.61 -14.27
N VAL A 397 -10.39 14.72 -13.70
CA VAL A 397 -10.87 13.55 -12.95
C VAL A 397 -11.52 13.99 -11.64
N GLN A 398 -10.91 14.89 -10.86
CA GLN A 398 -11.54 15.45 -9.65
C GLN A 398 -12.87 16.15 -9.95
N ILE A 399 -12.96 16.96 -11.00
CA ILE A 399 -14.21 17.61 -11.42
C ILE A 399 -15.25 16.56 -11.85
N ALA A 400 -14.83 15.48 -12.51
CA ALA A 400 -15.72 14.38 -12.87
C ALA A 400 -16.29 13.65 -11.64
N ASP A 401 -15.43 13.30 -10.68
CA ASP A 401 -15.81 12.49 -9.52
C ASP A 401 -16.53 13.30 -8.42
N GLU A 402 -16.13 14.56 -8.19
CA GLU A 402 -16.64 15.38 -7.08
C GLU A 402 -17.82 16.29 -7.48
N ILE A 403 -17.92 16.69 -8.76
CA ILE A 403 -18.99 17.60 -9.23
C ILE A 403 -19.91 16.90 -10.22
N ILE A 404 -19.37 16.33 -11.31
CA ILE A 404 -20.21 15.75 -12.38
C ILE A 404 -20.94 14.50 -11.88
N ALA A 405 -20.28 13.60 -11.17
CA ALA A 405 -20.90 12.39 -10.62
C ALA A 405 -22.00 12.73 -9.59
N VAL A 406 -21.82 13.79 -8.79
CA VAL A 406 -22.83 14.28 -7.85
C VAL A 406 -24.03 14.87 -8.60
N LEU A 407 -23.82 15.68 -9.64
CA LEU A 407 -24.91 16.22 -10.46
C LEU A 407 -25.66 15.12 -11.24
N CYS A 408 -24.94 14.12 -11.75
CA CYS A 408 -25.52 12.95 -12.44
C CYS A 408 -26.18 11.93 -11.48
N SER A 409 -26.07 12.11 -10.16
CA SER A 409 -26.74 11.23 -9.19
C SER A 409 -28.25 11.48 -9.10
N ASP A 410 -28.73 12.65 -9.55
CA ASP A 410 -30.17 12.90 -9.75
C ASP A 410 -30.57 12.43 -11.17
N PRO A 411 -31.45 11.41 -11.31
CA PRO A 411 -31.86 10.88 -12.61
C PRO A 411 -32.69 11.88 -13.45
N ASN A 412 -33.08 13.03 -12.91
CA ASN A 412 -33.78 14.10 -13.62
C ASN A 412 -32.84 15.22 -14.11
N ALA A 413 -31.56 15.19 -13.73
CA ALA A 413 -30.59 16.21 -14.13
C ALA A 413 -30.10 16.00 -15.57
N THR A 414 -30.15 17.05 -16.39
CA THR A 414 -29.50 17.06 -17.71
C THR A 414 -28.18 17.82 -17.62
N VAL A 415 -27.07 17.08 -17.55
CA VAL A 415 -25.72 17.65 -17.41
C VAL A 415 -25.05 17.82 -18.78
N LYS A 416 -24.56 19.02 -19.07
CA LYS A 416 -23.77 19.32 -20.27
C LYS A 416 -22.37 19.81 -19.86
N LEU A 417 -21.35 18.98 -20.09
CA LEU A 417 -19.96 19.41 -20.01
C LEU A 417 -19.54 20.11 -21.31
N SER A 418 -18.75 21.18 -21.21
CA SER A 418 -18.08 21.83 -22.34
C SER A 418 -16.65 22.12 -21.90
N VAL A 419 -15.67 21.76 -22.73
CA VAL A 419 -14.24 21.98 -22.47
C VAL A 419 -13.70 22.85 -23.58
N GLU A 420 -13.07 23.95 -23.21
CA GLU A 420 -12.43 24.90 -24.13
C GLU A 420 -10.91 24.79 -23.96
N ILE A 421 -10.18 24.80 -25.08
CA ILE A 421 -8.72 24.66 -25.11
C ILE A 421 -8.18 25.78 -25.99
N ALA A 422 -7.55 26.77 -25.36
CA ALA A 422 -6.88 27.87 -26.04
C ALA A 422 -5.35 27.74 -25.89
N ALA A 423 -4.62 27.96 -26.97
CA ALA A 423 -3.16 27.97 -26.99
C ALA A 423 -2.66 29.06 -27.94
N THR A 424 -1.81 29.95 -27.45
CA THR A 424 -1.24 31.05 -28.22
C THR A 424 0.21 30.74 -28.57
N PHE A 425 0.59 30.92 -29.84
CA PHE A 425 1.95 30.68 -30.33
C PHE A 425 2.52 31.98 -30.91
N PRO A 426 3.17 32.85 -30.11
CA PRO A 426 3.64 34.17 -30.54
C PRO A 426 4.57 34.14 -31.76
N ASP A 427 5.40 33.10 -31.86
CA ASP A 427 6.37 32.90 -32.94
C ASP A 427 5.85 31.96 -34.06
N GLY A 428 4.57 31.58 -34.00
CA GLY A 428 3.93 30.60 -34.89
C GLY A 428 4.07 29.15 -34.41
N VAL A 429 3.12 28.30 -34.81
CA VAL A 429 3.12 26.85 -34.52
C VAL A 429 3.83 26.09 -35.63
N SER A 430 4.59 25.04 -35.29
CA SER A 430 5.23 24.18 -36.29
C SER A 430 4.22 23.23 -36.97
N ASP A 431 4.46 22.91 -38.25
CA ASP A 431 3.59 22.02 -39.03
C ASP A 431 3.40 20.64 -38.40
N SER A 432 4.40 20.13 -37.69
CA SER A 432 4.32 18.84 -36.99
C SER A 432 3.33 18.89 -35.82
N VAL A 433 3.31 19.97 -35.04
CA VAL A 433 2.36 20.18 -33.94
C VAL A 433 0.96 20.46 -34.50
N LYS A 434 0.85 21.34 -35.50
CA LYS A 434 -0.42 21.66 -36.18
C LYS A 434 -1.10 20.41 -36.72
N ARG A 435 -0.35 19.55 -37.43
CA ARG A 435 -0.84 18.28 -37.94
C ARG A 435 -1.25 17.31 -36.83
N ALA A 436 -0.39 17.09 -35.84
CA ALA A 436 -0.67 16.14 -34.76
C ALA A 436 -1.91 16.52 -33.94
N VAL A 437 -2.10 17.81 -33.64
CA VAL A 437 -3.26 18.29 -32.90
C VAL A 437 -4.54 18.20 -33.73
N SER A 438 -4.53 18.58 -35.02
CA SER A 438 -5.71 18.41 -35.90
C SER A 438 -6.09 16.95 -36.14
N GLU A 439 -5.12 16.04 -36.23
CA GLU A 439 -5.38 14.60 -36.40
C GLU A 439 -6.00 13.99 -35.13
N ASN A 440 -5.47 14.34 -33.95
CA ASN A 440 -6.05 13.93 -32.66
C ASN A 440 -7.43 14.55 -32.40
N ALA A 441 -7.63 15.83 -32.72
CA ALA A 441 -8.93 16.49 -32.57
C ALA A 441 -10.03 15.80 -33.38
N ARG A 442 -9.71 15.35 -34.60
CA ARG A 442 -10.61 14.56 -35.44
C ARG A 442 -10.85 13.15 -34.88
N SER A 443 -9.83 12.52 -34.31
CA SER A 443 -9.98 11.20 -33.66
C SER A 443 -10.77 11.24 -32.34
N LEU A 444 -10.96 12.42 -31.76
CA LEU A 444 -11.67 12.64 -30.50
C LEU A 444 -13.03 13.37 -30.70
N ASP A 445 -13.52 13.43 -31.94
CA ASP A 445 -14.78 14.10 -32.34
C ASP A 445 -14.93 15.55 -31.83
N ILE A 446 -13.81 16.28 -31.73
CA ILE A 446 -13.83 17.71 -31.37
C ILE A 446 -14.48 18.50 -32.52
N LYS A 447 -15.64 19.09 -32.24
CA LYS A 447 -16.52 19.69 -33.26
C LYS A 447 -16.02 21.00 -33.88
N ILE A 448 -15.15 21.72 -33.18
CA ILE A 448 -14.55 22.99 -33.61
C ILE A 448 -13.07 22.91 -33.24
N ALA A 449 -12.19 22.92 -34.23
CA ALA A 449 -10.75 22.70 -34.08
C ALA A 449 -9.98 23.42 -35.20
N ASP A 450 -10.23 24.71 -35.30
CA ASP A 450 -9.67 25.60 -36.32
C ASP A 450 -8.34 26.22 -35.86
N TRP A 451 -7.56 26.74 -36.81
CA TRP A 451 -6.33 27.49 -36.54
C TRP A 451 -6.43 28.83 -37.27
N GLU A 452 -6.23 29.93 -36.54
CA GLU A 452 -5.98 31.26 -37.13
C GLU A 452 -4.56 31.36 -37.71
#